data_AF-A0A6A4WL87-F1
#
_entry.id   AF-A0A6A4WL87-F1
#
_cell.length_a   1.000
_cell.length_b   1.000
_cell.length_c   1.000
_cell.angle_alpha   90.00
_cell.angle_beta   90.00
_cell.angle_gamma   90.00
#
_symmetry.space_group_name_H-M   'P 1'
#
loop_
_entity.id
_entity.type
_entity.pdbx_description
1 polymer ?
#
loop_
_entity_poly.entity_id
_entity_poly.type
_entity_poly.pdbx_seq_one_letter_code
_entity_poly.pdbx_strand_id
1 'polypeptide(L)'
;MRSIGASEACWRLFDMPMSQRQPNVVALQVHLEDHQLVYFEPGQERQAAQAARRTHLTAWLEYNRESAAADPDCRRLLYPDFPSRYTWQAGQKVWRKRRQQQAAEAIGRVVSLSPRHGDVFYLRVLLHHVAGAASFEELRTVDGVVCATYREACCLRGLLQDDREWEVTMEDAAHAQMPAQIRRLFVTLLLFCAPADPSELFRRHLDAMSDDFGRRHRDLPDELRAALTLVELERQLQQAGKELRDFGLPEVSDARSAGAGG
;
A
#
# COMPACT_ATOMS: atom_id res chain seq x y z
N MET A 1 -4.89 7.99 -41.74
CA MET A 1 -5.46 6.69 -42.18
C MET A 1 -4.61 5.59 -41.55
N ARG A 2 -5.19 4.69 -40.76
CA ARG A 2 -4.45 3.59 -40.10
C ARG A 2 -4.54 2.37 -41.03
N SER A 3 -3.46 2.03 -41.72
CA SER A 3 -3.40 0.83 -42.58
C SER A 3 -3.02 -0.39 -41.74
N ILE A 4 -3.71 -1.51 -41.95
CA ILE A 4 -3.33 -2.82 -41.40
C ILE A 4 -2.42 -3.56 -42.39
N GLY A 5 -1.46 -4.33 -41.89
CA GLY A 5 -0.56 -5.13 -42.74
C GLY A 5 -1.29 -6.27 -43.45
N ALA A 6 -0.78 -6.71 -44.60
CA ALA A 6 -1.39 -7.82 -45.37
C ALA A 6 -1.54 -9.11 -44.55
N SER A 7 -0.57 -9.40 -43.67
CA SER A 7 -0.62 -10.55 -42.75
C SER A 7 -1.75 -10.43 -41.73
N GLU A 8 -1.95 -9.25 -41.14
CA GLU A 8 -3.05 -8.97 -40.19
C GLU A 8 -4.41 -9.03 -40.90
N ALA A 9 -4.51 -8.51 -42.13
CA ALA A 9 -5.72 -8.58 -42.94
C ALA A 9 -6.12 -10.04 -43.26
N CYS A 10 -5.16 -10.87 -43.66
CA CYS A 10 -5.40 -12.30 -43.87
C CYS A 10 -5.83 -12.99 -42.57
N TRP A 11 -5.18 -12.70 -41.43
CA TRP A 11 -5.56 -13.27 -40.13
C TRP A 11 -7.00 -12.94 -39.74
N ARG A 12 -7.42 -11.69 -39.97
CA ARG A 12 -8.81 -11.23 -39.76
C ARG A 12 -9.79 -11.87 -40.75
N LEU A 13 -9.41 -12.01 -42.02
CA LEU A 13 -10.23 -12.68 -43.05
C LEU A 13 -10.49 -14.15 -42.72
N PHE A 14 -9.52 -14.84 -42.13
CA PHE A 14 -9.61 -16.25 -41.75
C PHE A 14 -10.14 -16.47 -40.32
N ASP A 15 -10.61 -15.42 -39.64
CA ASP A 15 -11.10 -15.45 -38.25
C ASP A 15 -10.11 -16.11 -37.27
N MET A 16 -8.81 -15.93 -37.54
CA MET A 16 -7.75 -16.47 -36.72
C MET A 16 -7.53 -15.56 -35.50
N PRO A 17 -7.33 -16.12 -34.29
CA PRO A 17 -7.10 -15.31 -33.11
C PRO A 17 -5.81 -14.48 -33.28
N MET A 18 -5.95 -13.14 -33.27
CA MET A 18 -4.83 -12.20 -33.44
C MET A 18 -3.85 -12.22 -32.26
N SER A 19 -4.32 -12.64 -31.08
CA SER A 19 -3.46 -12.85 -29.91
C SER A 19 -4.14 -13.84 -28.98
N GLN A 20 -3.36 -14.77 -28.43
CA GLN A 20 -3.79 -15.62 -27.33
C GLN A 20 -2.83 -15.37 -26.15
N ARG A 21 -3.39 -15.18 -24.96
CA ARG A 21 -2.60 -15.10 -23.71
C ARG A 21 -2.91 -16.33 -22.89
N GLN A 22 -1.90 -17.17 -22.70
CA GLN A 22 -1.97 -18.35 -21.85
C GLN A 22 -0.78 -18.30 -20.89
N PRO A 23 -1.01 -18.34 -19.57
CA PRO A 23 -2.31 -18.39 -18.89
C PRO A 23 -3.15 -17.10 -19.06
N ASN A 24 -4.46 -17.20 -18.82
CA ASN A 24 -5.34 -16.02 -18.81
C ASN A 24 -5.00 -15.15 -17.59
N VAL A 25 -4.87 -13.84 -17.75
CA VAL A 25 -4.57 -12.93 -16.63
C VAL A 25 -5.83 -12.15 -16.28
N VAL A 26 -6.33 -12.37 -15.05
CA VAL A 26 -7.51 -11.68 -14.52
C VAL A 26 -7.06 -10.51 -13.66
N ALA A 27 -7.37 -9.28 -14.09
CA ALA A 27 -7.07 -8.09 -13.29
C ALA A 27 -8.03 -7.99 -12.10
N LEU A 28 -7.49 -8.11 -10.89
CA LEU A 28 -8.25 -8.13 -9.66
C LEU A 28 -8.25 -6.74 -9.00
N GLN A 29 -9.45 -6.25 -8.72
CA GLN A 29 -9.68 -4.94 -8.10
C GLN A 29 -9.34 -4.98 -6.60
N VAL A 30 -8.86 -3.86 -6.07
CA VAL A 30 -8.64 -3.63 -4.64
C VAL A 30 -9.18 -2.25 -4.29
N HIS A 31 -9.93 -2.18 -3.20
CA HIS A 31 -10.49 -0.97 -2.65
C HIS A 31 -10.87 -1.24 -1.18
N LEU A 32 -10.96 -0.18 -0.37
CA LEU A 32 -11.51 -0.29 0.98
C LEU A 32 -13.02 -0.58 0.92
N GLU A 33 -13.60 -0.98 2.05
CA GLU A 33 -15.04 -1.17 2.19
C GLU A 33 -15.77 0.12 1.81
N ASP A 34 -16.75 0.03 0.90
CA ASP A 34 -17.51 1.17 0.35
C ASP A 34 -16.72 2.26 -0.40
N HIS A 35 -15.45 2.00 -0.76
CA HIS A 35 -14.61 2.91 -1.54
C HIS A 35 -14.38 2.42 -2.97
N GLN A 36 -15.37 1.76 -3.58
CA GLN A 36 -15.29 1.30 -4.97
C GLN A 36 -15.25 2.49 -5.94
N LEU A 37 -14.44 2.37 -6.98
CA LEU A 37 -14.46 3.33 -8.08
C LEU A 37 -15.76 3.17 -8.90
N VAL A 38 -16.54 4.24 -9.00
CA VAL A 38 -17.80 4.28 -9.74
C VAL A 38 -17.71 5.34 -10.84
N TYR A 39 -17.95 4.92 -12.08
CA TYR A 39 -18.18 5.84 -13.20
C TYR A 39 -19.68 5.93 -13.46
N PHE A 40 -20.20 7.15 -13.62
CA PHE A 40 -21.61 7.39 -13.86
C PHE A 40 -21.79 8.59 -14.77
N GLU A 41 -22.88 8.57 -15.54
CA GLU A 41 -23.39 9.76 -16.22
C GLU A 41 -24.24 10.57 -15.25
N PRO A 42 -24.24 11.92 -15.35
CA PRO A 42 -25.08 12.77 -14.52
C PRO A 42 -26.55 12.30 -14.53
N GLY A 43 -27.14 12.12 -13.33
CA GLY A 43 -28.50 11.63 -13.14
C GLY A 43 -28.64 10.10 -13.01
N GLN A 44 -27.55 9.33 -13.15
CA GLN A 44 -27.53 7.87 -12.98
C GLN A 44 -26.73 7.41 -11.75
N GLU A 45 -26.43 8.32 -10.82
CA GLU A 45 -25.53 8.10 -9.68
C GLU A 45 -25.94 6.88 -8.84
N ARG A 46 -27.24 6.80 -8.51
CA ARG A 46 -27.77 5.73 -7.65
C ARG A 46 -27.67 4.36 -8.30
N GLN A 47 -27.95 4.27 -9.60
CA GLN A 47 -27.89 3.02 -10.34
C GLN A 47 -26.44 2.56 -10.51
N ALA A 48 -25.53 3.49 -10.83
CA ALA A 48 -24.11 3.20 -10.95
C ALA A 48 -23.51 2.74 -9.62
N ALA A 49 -23.87 3.39 -8.50
CA ALA A 49 -23.44 2.99 -7.17
C ALA A 49 -23.93 1.58 -6.81
N GLN A 50 -25.19 1.24 -7.11
CA GLN A 50 -25.71 -0.12 -6.90
C GLN A 50 -24.97 -1.16 -7.76
N ALA A 51 -24.71 -0.83 -9.03
CA ALA A 51 -23.99 -1.72 -9.93
C ALA A 51 -22.52 -1.93 -9.52
N ALA A 52 -21.89 -0.93 -8.89
CA ALA A 52 -20.51 -0.99 -8.46
C ALA A 52 -20.28 -1.78 -7.16
N ARG A 53 -21.35 -2.12 -6.41
CA ARG A 53 -21.26 -2.93 -5.17
C ARG A 53 -20.59 -4.29 -5.38
N ARG A 54 -20.74 -4.86 -6.58
CA ARG A 54 -20.12 -6.14 -6.95
C ARG A 54 -18.85 -5.92 -7.77
N THR A 55 -17.72 -6.10 -7.10
CA THR A 55 -16.37 -6.15 -7.65
C THR A 55 -15.83 -7.58 -7.53
N HIS A 56 -14.68 -7.84 -8.13
CA HIS A 56 -13.99 -9.12 -7.93
C HIS A 56 -13.73 -9.42 -6.45
N LEU A 57 -13.37 -8.38 -5.68
CA LEU A 57 -13.06 -8.46 -4.25
C LEU A 57 -14.31 -8.73 -3.42
N THR A 58 -15.37 -7.93 -3.59
CA THR A 58 -16.60 -8.13 -2.80
C THR A 58 -17.27 -9.46 -3.12
N ALA A 59 -17.26 -9.88 -4.38
CA ALA A 59 -17.77 -11.18 -4.77
C ALA A 59 -16.90 -12.35 -4.26
N TRP A 60 -15.59 -12.15 -4.09
CA TRP A 60 -14.71 -13.17 -3.47
C TRP A 60 -15.05 -13.34 -1.98
N LEU A 61 -15.20 -12.23 -1.25
CA LEU A 61 -15.64 -12.25 0.15
C LEU A 61 -17.02 -12.90 0.31
N GLU A 62 -17.98 -12.52 -0.54
CA GLU A 62 -19.34 -13.09 -0.59
C GLU A 62 -19.28 -14.60 -0.87
N TYR A 63 -18.50 -15.03 -1.87
CA TYR A 63 -18.33 -16.45 -2.19
C TYR A 63 -17.77 -17.25 -1.02
N ASN A 64 -16.73 -16.73 -0.36
CA ASN A 64 -16.13 -17.39 0.79
C ASN A 64 -17.08 -17.47 1.99
N ARG A 65 -17.99 -16.50 2.14
CA ARG A 65 -19.01 -16.50 3.19
C ARG A 65 -20.10 -17.53 2.94
N GLU A 66 -20.64 -17.54 1.73
CA GLU A 66 -21.84 -18.30 1.41
C GLU A 66 -21.55 -19.74 1.00
N SER A 67 -20.42 -19.98 0.35
CA SER A 67 -20.10 -21.27 -0.26
C SER A 67 -19.15 -22.12 0.58
N ALA A 68 -18.62 -21.65 1.72
CA ALA A 68 -17.64 -22.38 2.52
C ALA A 68 -18.09 -23.79 2.95
N ALA A 69 -19.38 -23.99 3.23
CA ALA A 69 -19.90 -25.30 3.62
C ALA A 69 -19.96 -26.30 2.44
N ALA A 70 -20.31 -25.82 1.25
CA ALA A 70 -20.43 -26.64 0.04
C ALA A 70 -19.09 -26.79 -0.71
N ASP A 71 -18.19 -25.82 -0.53
CA ASP A 71 -16.90 -25.74 -1.19
C ASP A 71 -15.80 -25.26 -0.21
N PRO A 72 -15.30 -26.14 0.67
CA PRO A 72 -14.29 -25.78 1.66
C PRO A 72 -12.96 -25.29 1.07
N ASP A 73 -12.68 -25.62 -0.20
CA ASP A 73 -11.45 -25.21 -0.89
C ASP A 73 -11.37 -23.69 -1.07
N CYS A 74 -12.51 -22.98 -1.14
CA CYS A 74 -12.51 -21.53 -1.34
C CYS A 74 -11.83 -20.80 -0.18
N ARG A 75 -11.96 -21.34 1.05
CA ARG A 75 -11.35 -20.81 2.27
C ARG A 75 -9.82 -21.02 2.32
N ARG A 76 -9.26 -21.81 1.41
CA ARG A 76 -7.82 -22.14 1.38
C ARG A 76 -7.03 -21.31 0.39
N LEU A 77 -7.69 -20.51 -0.46
CA LEU A 77 -7.05 -19.72 -1.49
C LEU A 77 -6.90 -18.26 -1.09
N LEU A 78 -5.77 -17.69 -1.46
CA LEU A 78 -5.56 -16.25 -1.45
C LEU A 78 -6.36 -15.60 -2.58
N TYR A 79 -6.64 -14.30 -2.45
CA TYR A 79 -7.36 -13.56 -3.47
C TYR A 79 -6.66 -13.57 -4.86
N PRO A 80 -5.33 -13.37 -4.98
CA PRO A 80 -4.61 -13.51 -6.25
C PRO A 80 -4.71 -14.90 -6.88
N ASP A 81 -4.82 -15.95 -6.05
CA ASP A 81 -4.82 -17.34 -6.52
C ASP A 81 -6.24 -17.82 -6.87
N PHE A 82 -7.27 -17.10 -6.44
CA PHE A 82 -8.65 -17.48 -6.65
C PHE A 82 -9.01 -17.75 -8.12
N PRO A 83 -8.58 -16.95 -9.11
CA PRO A 83 -8.86 -17.20 -10.53
C PRO A 83 -8.33 -18.54 -11.06
N SER A 84 -7.35 -19.17 -10.39
CA SER A 84 -6.82 -20.47 -10.79
C SER A 84 -7.85 -21.60 -10.65
N ARG A 85 -8.77 -21.49 -9.68
CA ARG A 85 -9.82 -22.49 -9.41
C ARG A 85 -11.23 -21.99 -9.72
N TYR A 86 -11.40 -20.68 -9.80
CA TYR A 86 -12.70 -20.03 -10.01
C TYR A 86 -12.67 -19.16 -11.27
N THR A 87 -13.82 -19.05 -11.93
CA THR A 87 -13.98 -18.19 -13.11
C THR A 87 -14.94 -17.05 -12.77
N TRP A 88 -14.58 -15.84 -13.19
CA TRP A 88 -15.45 -14.68 -13.10
C TRP A 88 -16.52 -14.71 -14.18
N GLN A 89 -17.79 -14.64 -13.80
CA GLN A 89 -18.91 -14.48 -14.72
C GLN A 89 -19.32 -13.02 -14.80
N ALA A 90 -18.76 -12.27 -15.76
CA ALA A 90 -18.92 -10.82 -15.86
C ALA A 90 -20.39 -10.36 -15.94
N GLY A 91 -21.26 -11.10 -16.65
CA GLY A 91 -22.69 -10.75 -16.76
C GLY A 91 -23.46 -10.82 -15.44
N GLN A 92 -23.08 -11.74 -14.54
CA GLN A 92 -23.71 -11.91 -13.22
C GLN A 92 -22.91 -11.25 -12.09
N LYS A 93 -21.66 -10.87 -12.36
CA LYS A 93 -20.67 -10.39 -11.40
C LYS A 93 -20.48 -11.34 -10.21
N VAL A 94 -20.32 -12.64 -10.51
CA VAL A 94 -20.10 -13.69 -9.50
C VAL A 94 -18.94 -14.60 -9.88
N TRP A 95 -18.35 -15.22 -8.86
CA TRP A 95 -17.39 -16.30 -9.03
C TRP A 95 -18.09 -17.66 -9.14
N ARG A 96 -17.56 -18.54 -9.98
CA ARG A 96 -18.01 -19.93 -10.11
C ARG A 96 -16.82 -20.89 -10.07
N LYS A 97 -16.94 -21.99 -9.32
CA LYS A 97 -15.93 -23.07 -9.31
C LYS A 97 -15.80 -23.68 -10.71
N ARG A 98 -14.56 -23.87 -11.16
CA ARG A 98 -14.27 -24.53 -12.45
C ARG A 98 -14.57 -26.03 -12.34
N ARG A 99 -15.22 -26.59 -13.35
CA ARG A 99 -15.60 -28.02 -13.38
C ARG A 99 -14.47 -28.98 -13.77
N GLN A 100 -13.34 -28.51 -14.29
CA GLN A 100 -12.21 -29.35 -14.71
C GLN A 100 -10.87 -28.75 -14.26
N GLN A 101 -9.95 -29.60 -13.79
CA GLN A 101 -8.55 -29.26 -13.49
C GLN A 101 -7.73 -28.92 -14.75
N GLN A 102 -8.24 -29.23 -15.95
CA GLN A 102 -7.65 -28.85 -17.25
C GLN A 102 -8.12 -27.49 -17.78
N ALA A 103 -8.99 -26.78 -17.03
CA ALA A 103 -9.39 -25.43 -17.43
C ALA A 103 -8.17 -24.52 -17.37
N ALA A 104 -7.76 -23.97 -18.53
CA ALA A 104 -6.57 -23.15 -18.70
C ALA A 104 -6.24 -22.32 -17.46
N GLU A 105 -5.03 -22.53 -16.94
CA GLU A 105 -4.51 -21.84 -15.77
C GLU A 105 -4.76 -20.34 -15.92
N ALA A 106 -5.27 -19.71 -14.86
CA ALA A 106 -5.53 -18.29 -14.84
C ALA A 106 -4.82 -17.67 -13.64
N ILE A 107 -4.12 -16.57 -13.89
CA ILE A 107 -3.35 -15.84 -12.89
C ILE A 107 -4.16 -14.61 -12.49
N GLY A 108 -4.45 -14.46 -11.20
CA GLY A 108 -4.98 -13.22 -10.67
C GLY A 108 -3.87 -12.19 -10.52
N ARG A 109 -4.01 -11.06 -11.21
CA ARG A 109 -3.11 -9.92 -11.07
C ARG A 109 -3.79 -8.85 -10.25
N VAL A 110 -3.39 -8.72 -8.99
CA VAL A 110 -3.81 -7.63 -8.12
C VAL A 110 -3.10 -6.34 -8.53
N VAL A 111 -3.82 -5.21 -8.51
CA VAL A 111 -3.27 -3.88 -8.84
C VAL A 111 -2.03 -3.57 -7.98
N SER A 112 -1.01 -2.95 -8.58
CA SER A 112 0.17 -2.48 -7.84
C SER A 112 -0.18 -1.18 -7.11
N LEU A 113 0.08 -1.12 -5.82
CA LEU A 113 -0.16 0.05 -4.97
C LEU A 113 1.15 0.40 -4.27
N SER A 114 1.49 1.69 -4.22
CA SER A 114 2.57 2.21 -3.38
C SER A 114 2.09 2.35 -1.92
N PRO A 115 2.96 2.18 -0.90
CA PRO A 115 2.65 2.49 0.50
C PRO A 115 2.03 3.87 0.73
N ARG A 116 2.33 4.84 -0.15
CA ARG A 116 1.76 6.20 -0.13
C ARG A 116 0.24 6.24 -0.31
N HIS A 117 -0.39 5.18 -0.80
CA HIS A 117 -1.85 5.10 -0.94
C HIS A 117 -2.57 4.79 0.38
N GLY A 118 -1.85 4.70 1.50
CA GLY A 118 -2.47 4.51 2.82
C GLY A 118 -3.06 3.12 3.00
N ASP A 119 -4.23 3.02 3.65
CA ASP A 119 -4.73 1.74 4.17
C ASP A 119 -5.08 0.71 3.07
N VAL A 120 -5.35 1.16 1.85
CA VAL A 120 -5.58 0.27 0.69
C VAL A 120 -4.32 -0.51 0.29
N PHE A 121 -3.13 0.04 0.55
CA PHE A 121 -1.87 -0.68 0.34
C PHE A 121 -1.78 -1.87 1.31
N TYR A 122 -2.07 -1.66 2.58
CA TYR A 122 -2.02 -2.71 3.59
C TYR A 122 -3.12 -3.75 3.37
N LEU A 123 -4.32 -3.35 2.94
CA LEU A 123 -5.36 -4.27 2.47
C LEU A 123 -4.83 -5.16 1.33
N ARG A 124 -4.15 -4.60 0.32
CA ARG A 124 -3.53 -5.37 -0.75
C ARG A 124 -2.52 -6.39 -0.20
N VAL A 125 -1.69 -5.99 0.76
CA VAL A 125 -0.75 -6.92 1.41
C VAL A 125 -1.52 -8.08 2.06
N LEU A 126 -2.54 -7.79 2.86
CA LEU A 126 -3.37 -8.83 3.50
C LEU A 126 -4.04 -9.76 2.50
N LEU A 127 -4.49 -9.27 1.34
CA LEU A 127 -5.08 -10.12 0.30
C LEU A 127 -4.09 -11.15 -0.28
N HIS A 128 -2.78 -10.95 -0.12
CA HIS A 128 -1.74 -11.91 -0.50
C HIS A 128 -1.33 -12.84 0.65
N HIS A 129 -1.83 -12.64 1.87
CA HIS A 129 -1.41 -13.40 3.06
C HIS A 129 -2.57 -14.02 3.85
N VAL A 130 -3.81 -13.53 3.68
CA VAL A 130 -5.01 -14.03 4.36
C VAL A 130 -5.85 -14.83 3.38
N ALA A 131 -5.81 -16.15 3.52
CA ALA A 131 -6.59 -17.05 2.68
C ALA A 131 -8.07 -17.02 3.08
N GLY A 132 -8.94 -17.03 2.08
CA GLY A 132 -10.34 -17.36 2.27
C GLY A 132 -11.19 -16.33 3.02
N ALA A 133 -10.72 -15.13 3.34
CA ALA A 133 -11.50 -14.17 4.14
C ALA A 133 -12.93 -13.98 3.59
N ALA A 134 -13.92 -13.90 4.49
CA ALA A 134 -15.33 -13.77 4.14
C ALA A 134 -15.91 -12.36 4.42
N SER A 135 -15.10 -11.44 4.93
CA SER A 135 -15.44 -10.04 5.11
C SER A 135 -14.19 -9.15 5.12
N PHE A 136 -14.38 -7.84 4.99
CA PHE A 136 -13.32 -6.86 5.21
C PHE A 136 -12.79 -6.92 6.65
N GLU A 137 -13.65 -7.19 7.63
CA GLU A 137 -13.28 -7.38 9.02
C GLU A 137 -12.37 -8.59 9.23
N GLU A 138 -12.66 -9.73 8.60
CA GLU A 138 -11.82 -10.93 8.68
C GLU A 138 -10.42 -10.69 8.13
N LEU A 139 -10.26 -9.85 7.09
CA LEU A 139 -8.95 -9.51 6.53
C LEU A 139 -8.04 -8.81 7.56
N ARG A 140 -8.62 -7.96 8.42
CA ARG A 140 -7.90 -7.25 9.50
C ARG A 140 -7.99 -7.94 10.86
N THR A 141 -8.50 -9.17 10.91
CA THR A 141 -8.54 -9.96 12.14
C THR A 141 -7.25 -10.78 12.28
N VAL A 142 -6.59 -10.67 13.42
CA VAL A 142 -5.35 -11.41 13.75
C VAL A 142 -5.57 -12.07 15.10
N ASP A 143 -5.38 -13.40 15.18
CA ASP A 143 -5.56 -14.20 16.40
C ASP A 143 -6.89 -13.95 17.14
N GLY A 144 -7.97 -13.74 16.38
CA GLY A 144 -9.31 -13.49 16.90
C GLY A 144 -9.59 -12.04 17.33
N VAL A 145 -8.61 -11.14 17.22
CA VAL A 145 -8.77 -9.71 17.51
C VAL A 145 -8.91 -8.92 16.21
N VAL A 146 -9.99 -8.12 16.12
CA VAL A 146 -10.22 -7.21 15.00
C VAL A 146 -9.35 -5.97 15.18
N CYS A 147 -8.38 -5.76 14.29
CA CYS A 147 -7.51 -4.58 14.31
C CYS A 147 -8.27 -3.34 13.85
N ALA A 148 -7.89 -2.16 14.34
CA ALA A 148 -8.52 -0.90 13.95
C ALA A 148 -8.25 -0.55 12.46
N THR A 149 -7.06 -0.90 11.96
CA THR A 149 -6.62 -0.60 10.58
C THR A 149 -6.02 -1.83 9.89
N TYR A 150 -5.95 -1.83 8.56
CA TYR A 150 -5.25 -2.88 7.83
C TYR A 150 -3.73 -2.82 8.09
N ARG A 151 -3.17 -1.63 8.31
CA ARG A 151 -1.77 -1.46 8.74
C ARG A 151 -1.46 -2.24 10.01
N GLU A 152 -2.28 -2.05 11.04
CA GLU A 152 -2.11 -2.73 12.34
C GLU A 152 -2.16 -4.26 12.19
N ALA A 153 -3.11 -4.77 11.38
CA ALA A 153 -3.17 -6.20 11.08
C ALA A 153 -1.90 -6.70 10.36
N CYS A 154 -1.34 -5.92 9.42
CA CYS A 154 -0.05 -6.25 8.80
C CYS A 154 1.11 -6.24 9.81
N CYS A 155 1.15 -5.26 10.73
CA CYS A 155 2.14 -5.20 11.80
C CYS A 155 2.09 -6.46 12.68
N LEU A 156 0.91 -6.81 13.21
CA LEU A 156 0.74 -7.98 14.08
C LEU A 156 1.07 -9.29 13.37
N ARG A 157 0.85 -9.36 12.06
CA ARG A 157 1.24 -10.51 11.23
C ARG A 157 2.72 -10.55 10.85
N GLY A 158 3.52 -9.55 11.24
CA GLY A 158 4.94 -9.44 10.86
C GLY A 158 5.14 -9.24 9.35
N LEU A 159 4.17 -8.65 8.65
CA LEU A 159 4.22 -8.42 7.20
C LEU A 159 4.85 -7.09 6.82
N LEU A 160 5.08 -6.21 7.80
CA LEU A 160 5.80 -4.95 7.62
C LEU A 160 7.19 -5.10 8.22
N GLN A 161 8.18 -4.46 7.59
CA GLN A 161 9.48 -4.27 8.23
C GLN A 161 9.27 -3.45 9.50
N ASP A 162 9.89 -3.88 10.59
CA ASP A 162 9.93 -3.08 11.81
C ASP A 162 10.99 -1.97 11.67
N ASP A 163 10.83 -0.89 12.42
CA ASP A 163 11.82 0.20 12.43
C ASP A 163 13.03 -0.13 13.32
N ARG A 164 13.12 -1.37 13.83
CA ARG A 164 14.17 -1.77 14.76
C ARG A 164 15.55 -1.69 14.13
N GLU A 165 15.66 -2.09 12.87
CA GLU A 165 16.91 -1.99 12.12
C GLU A 165 17.34 -0.52 11.97
N TRP A 166 16.39 0.40 11.76
CA TRP A 166 16.64 1.82 11.63
C TRP A 166 16.99 2.47 12.97
N GLU A 167 16.32 2.05 14.04
CA GLU A 167 16.61 2.48 15.41
C GLU A 167 18.03 2.08 15.82
N VAL A 168 18.40 0.80 15.69
CA VAL A 168 19.75 0.32 15.99
C VAL A 168 20.79 1.04 15.12
N THR A 169 20.51 1.21 13.82
CA THR A 169 21.42 1.93 12.91
C THR A 169 21.64 3.38 13.33
N MET A 170 20.59 4.06 13.78
CA MET A 170 20.67 5.45 14.25
C MET A 170 21.33 5.56 15.63
N GLU A 171 21.11 4.58 16.53
CA GLU A 171 21.83 4.48 17.80
C GLU A 171 23.33 4.28 17.58
N ASP A 172 23.73 3.36 16.72
CA ASP A 172 25.14 3.12 16.39
C ASP A 172 25.79 4.39 15.80
N ALA A 173 25.06 5.10 14.92
CA ALA A 173 25.53 6.36 14.37
C ALA A 173 25.67 7.45 15.44
N ALA A 174 24.77 7.51 16.42
CA ALA A 174 24.85 8.46 17.53
C ALA A 174 26.12 8.26 18.39
N HIS A 175 26.62 7.03 18.50
CA HIS A 175 27.86 6.74 19.22
C HIS A 175 29.13 7.00 18.40
N ALA A 176 29.06 6.95 17.07
CA ALA A 176 30.25 6.91 16.22
C ALA A 176 30.41 8.10 15.25
N GLN A 177 29.37 8.91 15.05
CA GLN A 177 29.33 9.92 13.97
C GLN A 177 29.04 11.33 14.49
N MET A 178 29.42 12.33 13.69
CA MET A 178 29.07 13.72 13.97
C MET A 178 27.59 14.00 13.64
N PRO A 179 26.91 14.94 14.32
CA PRO A 179 25.49 15.22 14.09
C PRO A 179 25.10 15.48 12.63
N ALA A 180 25.96 16.16 11.87
CA ALA A 180 25.75 16.38 10.43
C ALA A 180 25.70 15.07 9.61
N GLN A 181 26.49 14.06 9.98
CA GLN A 181 26.47 12.74 9.35
C GLN A 181 25.25 11.93 9.78
N ILE A 182 24.83 12.06 11.04
CA ILE A 182 23.59 11.43 11.55
C ILE A 182 22.37 11.99 10.80
N ARG A 183 22.30 13.32 10.59
CA ARG A 183 21.26 13.94 9.75
C ARG A 183 21.24 13.37 8.33
N ARG A 184 22.43 13.19 7.72
CA ARG A 184 22.55 12.61 6.37
C ARG A 184 22.13 11.14 6.31
N LEU A 185 22.46 10.35 7.35
CA LEU A 185 22.00 8.98 7.49
C LEU A 185 20.47 8.92 7.61
N PHE A 186 19.88 9.76 8.45
CA PHE A 186 18.43 9.86 8.60
C PHE A 186 17.75 10.15 7.26
N VAL A 187 18.23 11.14 6.49
CA VAL A 187 17.70 11.41 5.13
C VAL A 187 17.87 10.22 4.19
N THR A 188 18.99 9.50 4.27
CA THR A 188 19.21 8.28 3.48
C THR A 188 18.17 7.21 3.82
N LEU A 189 17.88 6.99 5.10
CA LEU A 189 16.84 6.07 5.55
C LEU A 189 15.47 6.49 5.03
N LEU A 190 15.11 7.78 5.11
CA LEU A 190 13.85 8.28 4.56
C LEU A 190 13.71 7.99 3.06
N LEU A 191 14.76 8.28 2.28
CA LEU A 191 14.71 8.19 0.82
C LEU A 191 14.68 6.75 0.30
N PHE A 192 15.37 5.83 0.98
CA PHE A 192 15.65 4.50 0.42
C PHE A 192 15.07 3.34 1.22
N CYS A 193 14.80 3.53 2.51
CA CYS A 193 14.38 2.47 3.42
C CYS A 193 12.91 2.55 3.82
N ALA A 194 12.25 3.69 3.59
CA ALA A 194 10.84 3.93 3.90
C ALA A 194 10.43 3.46 5.32
N PRO A 195 11.00 4.07 6.40
CA PRO A 195 10.65 3.73 7.77
C PRO A 195 9.13 3.75 7.99
N ALA A 196 8.64 2.83 8.82
CA ALA A 196 7.23 2.69 9.12
C ALA A 196 6.66 3.89 9.87
N ASP A 197 7.45 4.50 10.77
CA ASP A 197 7.15 5.75 11.49
C ASP A 197 8.36 6.70 11.49
N PRO A 198 8.58 7.47 10.41
CA PRO A 198 9.66 8.45 10.31
C PRO A 198 9.64 9.50 11.42
N SER A 199 8.46 9.85 11.93
CA SER A 199 8.27 10.91 12.92
C SER A 199 8.70 10.46 14.31
N GLU A 200 8.37 9.24 14.69
CA GLU A 200 8.86 8.65 15.93
C GLU A 200 10.39 8.42 15.87
N LEU A 201 10.91 7.94 14.73
CA LEU A 201 12.35 7.78 14.54
C LEU A 201 13.09 9.13 14.62
N PHE A 202 12.55 10.18 14.01
CA PHE A 202 13.08 11.55 14.14
C PHE A 202 13.12 12.00 15.60
N ARG A 203 12.00 11.85 16.32
CA ARG A 203 11.87 12.28 17.71
C ARG A 203 12.88 11.59 18.63
N ARG A 204 13.11 10.29 18.46
CA ARG A 204 14.08 9.52 19.27
C ARG A 204 15.53 9.97 19.06
N HIS A 205 15.89 10.34 17.84
CA HIS A 205 17.27 10.70 17.49
C HIS A 205 17.52 12.20 17.34
N LEU A 206 16.54 13.04 17.69
CA LEU A 206 16.63 14.50 17.54
C LEU A 206 17.81 15.08 18.32
N ASP A 207 18.05 14.62 19.54
CA ASP A 207 19.16 15.14 20.36
C ASP A 207 20.51 14.86 19.70
N ALA A 208 20.74 13.62 19.25
CA ALA A 208 21.96 13.26 18.54
C ALA A 208 22.14 14.04 17.23
N MET A 209 21.03 14.27 16.50
CA MET A 209 21.04 15.05 15.26
C MET A 209 21.22 16.55 15.46
N SER A 210 20.98 17.10 16.65
CA SER A 210 21.00 18.56 16.92
C SER A 210 22.12 19.01 17.85
N ASP A 211 22.92 18.07 18.36
CA ASP A 211 23.98 18.29 19.35
C ASP A 211 25.05 19.30 18.91
N ASP A 212 25.33 19.43 17.60
CA ASP A 212 26.21 20.49 17.09
C ASP A 212 25.63 21.91 17.20
N PHE A 213 24.31 22.07 17.16
CA PHE A 213 23.64 23.35 17.38
C PHE A 213 23.70 23.75 18.85
N GLY A 214 23.44 22.80 19.76
CA GLY A 214 23.54 23.02 21.22
C GLY A 214 24.97 23.37 21.66
N ARG A 215 25.99 22.77 21.05
CA ARG A 215 27.40 23.13 21.33
C ARG A 215 27.77 24.55 20.89
N ARG A 216 27.20 25.02 19.78
CA ARG A 216 27.48 26.36 19.25
C ARG A 216 26.72 27.45 20.01
N HIS A 217 25.57 27.10 20.57
CA HIS A 217 24.70 28.02 21.29
C HIS A 217 24.12 27.32 22.52
N ARG A 218 24.78 27.50 23.67
CA ARG A 218 24.50 26.74 24.89
C ARG A 218 23.11 27.01 25.49
N ASP A 219 22.52 28.17 25.19
CA ASP A 219 21.21 28.61 25.70
C ASP A 219 20.10 28.55 24.63
N LEU A 220 20.31 27.76 23.57
CA LEU A 220 19.37 27.69 22.47
C LEU A 220 18.16 26.81 22.86
N PRO A 221 16.91 27.32 22.80
CA PRO A 221 15.74 26.53 23.17
C PRO A 221 15.59 25.26 22.33
N ASP A 222 15.08 24.19 22.95
CA ASP A 222 14.90 22.88 22.29
C ASP A 222 14.05 22.97 21.02
N GLU A 223 13.02 23.81 21.03
CA GLU A 223 12.17 24.08 19.87
C GLU A 223 12.98 24.64 18.70
N LEU A 224 13.93 25.54 18.98
CA LEU A 224 14.78 26.12 17.94
C LEU A 224 15.85 25.13 17.47
N ARG A 225 16.34 24.24 18.34
CA ARG A 225 17.22 23.11 17.95
C ARG A 225 16.49 22.17 16.98
N ALA A 226 15.24 21.83 17.29
CA ALA A 226 14.38 21.02 16.44
C ALA A 226 14.13 21.70 15.09
N ALA A 227 13.80 23.00 15.09
CA ALA A 227 13.57 23.78 13.89
C ALA A 227 14.81 23.82 12.98
N LEU A 228 16.00 24.08 13.54
CA LEU A 228 17.26 24.09 12.77
C LEU A 228 17.59 22.72 12.18
N THR A 229 17.30 21.65 12.92
CA THR A 229 17.46 20.28 12.44
C THR A 229 16.53 20.02 11.26
N LEU A 230 15.25 20.36 11.37
CA LEU A 230 14.28 20.23 10.28
C LEU A 230 14.68 21.05 9.04
N VAL A 231 15.21 22.27 9.21
CA VAL A 231 15.73 23.08 8.09
C VAL A 231 16.85 22.36 7.34
N GLU A 232 17.79 21.73 8.06
CA GLU A 232 18.90 21.01 7.44
C GLU A 232 18.44 19.70 6.77
N LEU A 233 17.46 19.01 7.36
CA LEU A 233 16.83 17.84 6.74
C LEU A 233 16.08 18.21 5.46
N GLU A 234 15.27 19.27 5.50
CA GLU A 234 14.53 19.81 4.34
C GLU A 234 15.49 20.16 3.20
N ARG A 235 16.61 20.86 3.49
CA ARG A 235 17.64 21.19 2.50
C ARG A 235 18.26 19.96 1.83
N GLN A 236 18.39 18.85 2.56
CA GLN A 236 18.93 17.60 2.01
C GLN A 236 17.87 16.84 1.20
N LEU A 237 16.62 16.81 1.66
CA LEU A 237 15.49 16.20 0.95
C LEU A 237 15.19 16.91 -0.38
N GLN A 238 15.31 18.23 -0.42
CA GLN A 238 15.12 19.02 -1.63
C GLN A 238 16.10 18.65 -2.76
N GLN A 239 17.31 18.18 -2.42
CA GLN A 239 18.26 17.69 -3.43
C GLN A 239 17.77 16.41 -4.13
N ALA A 240 16.86 15.67 -3.49
CA ALA A 240 16.18 14.51 -4.05
C ALA A 240 14.76 14.83 -4.57
N GLY A 241 14.37 16.11 -4.62
CA GLY A 241 13.03 16.53 -5.02
C GLY A 241 11.93 16.07 -4.07
N LYS A 242 12.22 16.00 -2.77
CA LYS A 242 11.30 15.63 -1.70
C LYS A 242 11.21 16.73 -0.64
N GLU A 243 10.11 16.74 0.10
CA GLU A 243 9.86 17.68 1.20
C GLU A 243 9.62 16.92 2.52
N LEU A 244 9.74 17.57 3.68
CA LEU A 244 9.45 16.94 4.98
C LEU A 244 8.03 16.32 5.04
N ARG A 245 7.05 16.99 4.42
CA ARG A 245 5.65 16.52 4.37
C ARG A 245 5.49 15.16 3.67
N ASP A 246 6.38 14.80 2.74
CA ASP A 246 6.35 13.52 2.04
C ASP A 246 6.53 12.32 2.98
N PHE A 247 7.10 12.58 4.17
CA PHE A 247 7.44 11.58 5.18
C PHE A 247 6.67 11.76 6.49
N GLY A 248 5.70 12.68 6.53
CA GLY A 248 4.91 12.96 7.73
C GLY A 248 5.65 13.73 8.82
N LEU A 249 6.78 14.36 8.49
CA LEU A 249 7.55 15.17 9.42
C LEU A 249 6.99 16.61 9.55
N PRO A 250 7.19 17.29 10.69
CA PRO A 250 6.70 18.65 10.90
C PRO A 250 7.33 19.64 9.92
N GLU A 251 6.55 20.59 9.42
CA GLU A 251 7.07 21.65 8.56
C GLU A 251 7.85 22.70 9.37
N VAL A 252 8.83 23.33 8.72
CA VAL A 252 9.66 24.39 9.32
C VAL A 252 8.81 25.61 9.75
N SER A 253 7.65 25.84 9.11
CA SER A 253 6.71 26.92 9.47
C SER A 253 6.02 26.70 10.81
N ASP A 254 5.69 25.45 11.16
CA ASP A 254 4.99 25.11 12.41
C ASP A 254 5.88 25.25 13.64
N ALA A 255 7.20 25.14 13.47
CA ALA A 255 8.17 25.34 14.54
C ALA A 255 8.38 26.84 14.89
N ARG A 256 8.00 27.78 14.02
CA ARG A 256 8.12 29.23 14.26
C ARG A 256 6.92 29.83 14.98
N SER A 257 5.75 29.21 14.89
CA SER A 257 4.51 29.68 15.52
C SER A 257 4.40 29.30 17.00
N ALA A 258 5.11 28.27 17.46
CA ALA A 258 5.14 27.89 18.88
C ALA A 258 5.94 28.88 19.77
N GLY A 259 6.98 29.53 19.23
CA GLY A 259 7.85 30.45 19.98
C GLY A 259 7.39 31.91 20.05
N ALA A 260 6.24 32.27 19.46
CA ALA A 260 5.73 33.64 19.44
C ALA A 260 4.67 33.94 20.52
N GLY A 261 4.44 32.99 21.44
CA GLY A 261 3.37 33.05 22.46
C GLY A 261 3.87 33.00 23.91
N GLY A 262 5.03 33.59 24.22
CA GLY A 262 5.58 33.71 25.57
C GLY A 262 5.93 35.14 25.93
#